data_AF-A0A949Z3U2-F1
#
_entry.id   AF-A0A949Z3U2-F1
#
_cell.length_a   1.000
_cell.length_b   1.000
_cell.length_c   1.000
_cell.angle_alpha   90.00
_cell.angle_beta   90.00
_cell.angle_gamma   90.00
#
_symmetry.space_group_name_H-M   'P 1'
#
loop_
_entity.id
_entity.type
_entity.pdbx_description
1 polymer ?
#
loop_
_entity_poly.entity_id
_entity_poly.type
_entity_poly.pdbx_seq_one_letter_code
_entity_poly.pdbx_strand_id
1 'polypeptide(L)'
;MAEPILYELPPPDPREALYRRLENVPKEHAEALLEVCDILQELHDRGVLELAKGALGSIEKVLQILVDTANTPEVIRGIRNAMILSKITDSIDPRLLEGLERAVPEGLAKARKPTPPGLFSVLRKLLSQDTRRVLIATASILESLGKSLGSNKSLN
;
A
#
# COMPACT_ATOMS: atom_id res chain seq x y z
N MET A 1 -43.72 27.21 66.14
CA MET A 1 -42.69 27.70 65.18
C MET A 1 -42.53 26.60 64.15
N ALA A 2 -42.77 26.88 62.86
CA ALA A 2 -42.64 25.87 61.80
C ALA A 2 -41.18 25.83 61.31
N GLU A 3 -40.61 24.62 61.14
CA GLU A 3 -39.27 24.42 60.61
C GLU A 3 -39.21 24.78 59.10
N PRO A 4 -38.13 25.39 58.63
CA PRO A 4 -37.98 25.74 57.22
C PRO A 4 -37.65 24.49 56.39
N ILE A 5 -38.42 24.27 55.34
CA ILE A 5 -38.20 23.17 54.38
C ILE A 5 -36.95 23.53 53.56
N LEU A 6 -35.89 22.72 53.70
CA LEU A 6 -34.67 22.83 52.90
C LEU A 6 -35.01 22.34 51.48
N TYR A 7 -35.27 23.27 50.56
CA TYR A 7 -35.41 22.96 49.14
C TYR A 7 -34.01 22.80 48.52
N GLU A 8 -33.54 21.56 48.42
CA GLU A 8 -32.40 21.25 47.55
C GLU A 8 -32.88 21.27 46.09
N LEU A 9 -32.49 22.30 45.36
CA LEU A 9 -32.67 22.37 43.91
C LEU A 9 -31.90 21.19 43.28
N PRO A 10 -32.56 20.33 42.47
CA PRO A 10 -31.87 19.30 41.72
C PRO A 10 -30.73 19.92 40.88
N PRO A 11 -29.56 19.27 40.77
CA PRO A 11 -28.47 19.77 39.95
C PRO A 11 -28.98 19.97 38.50
N PRO A 12 -28.74 21.15 37.89
CA PRO A 12 -29.23 21.43 36.54
C PRO A 12 -28.75 20.35 35.57
N ASP A 13 -29.67 19.80 34.77
CA ASP A 13 -29.31 18.82 33.75
C ASP A 13 -28.31 19.48 32.77
N PRO A 14 -27.12 18.87 32.53
CA PRO A 14 -26.16 19.41 31.56
C PRO A 14 -26.74 19.64 30.17
N ARG A 15 -27.83 18.93 29.81
CA ARG A 15 -28.59 19.16 28.57
C ARG A 15 -29.32 20.50 28.60
N GLU A 16 -29.97 20.85 29.70
CA GLU A 16 -30.66 22.14 29.86
C GLU A 16 -29.69 23.33 29.80
N ALA A 17 -28.48 23.16 30.33
CA ALA A 17 -27.42 24.16 30.23
C ALA A 17 -26.93 24.36 28.78
N LEU A 18 -26.91 23.29 27.97
CA LEU A 18 -26.60 23.36 26.54
C LEU A 18 -27.72 24.04 25.74
N TYR A 19 -28.98 23.69 26.01
CA TYR A 19 -30.14 24.34 25.37
C TYR A 19 -30.17 25.84 25.65
N ARG A 20 -29.97 26.25 26.90
CA ARG A 20 -29.82 27.68 27.29
C ARG A 20 -28.68 28.38 26.54
N ARG A 21 -27.56 27.69 26.28
CA ARG A 21 -26.45 28.27 25.53
C ARG A 21 -26.76 28.39 24.04
N LEU A 22 -27.47 27.42 23.45
CA LEU A 22 -27.96 27.51 22.07
C LEU A 22 -28.98 28.65 21.89
N GLU A 23 -29.90 28.83 22.84
CA GLU A 23 -30.90 29.91 22.82
C GLU A 23 -30.28 31.31 22.83
N ASN A 24 -29.07 31.46 23.37
CA ASN A 24 -28.33 32.72 23.45
C ASN A 24 -27.36 32.95 22.27
N VAL A 25 -27.32 32.05 21.28
CA VAL A 25 -26.48 32.23 20.08
C VAL A 25 -27.11 33.31 19.18
N PRO A 26 -26.33 34.29 18.65
CA PRO A 26 -26.84 35.27 17.71
C PRO A 26 -27.50 34.58 16.52
N LYS A 27 -28.69 35.04 16.12
CA LYS A 27 -29.53 34.36 15.11
C LYS A 27 -28.79 34.12 13.78
N GLU A 28 -27.82 34.97 13.42
CA GLU A 28 -27.01 34.78 12.20
C GLU A 28 -26.10 33.53 12.27
N HIS A 29 -25.71 33.08 13.46
CA HIS A 29 -24.88 31.88 13.64
C HIS A 29 -25.71 30.61 13.84
N ALA A 30 -26.99 30.76 14.20
CA ALA A 30 -27.89 29.63 14.42
C ALA A 30 -28.20 28.87 13.13
N GLU A 31 -28.34 29.57 12.00
CA GLU A 31 -28.56 28.95 10.69
C GLU A 31 -27.35 28.16 10.20
N ALA A 32 -26.15 28.74 10.27
CA ALA A 32 -24.91 28.06 9.90
C ALA A 32 -24.62 26.84 10.79
N LEU A 33 -24.94 26.91 12.09
CA LEU A 33 -24.83 25.78 13.00
C LEU A 33 -25.83 24.67 12.66
N LEU A 34 -27.06 25.03 12.26
CA LEU A 34 -28.07 24.07 11.84
C LEU A 34 -27.64 23.35 10.55
N GLU A 35 -27.08 24.09 9.59
CA GLU A 35 -26.57 23.50 8.34
C GLU A 35 -25.39 22.54 8.60
N VAL A 36 -24.49 22.88 9.52
CA VAL A 36 -23.43 21.95 9.96
C VAL A 36 -24.00 20.73 10.67
N CYS A 37 -25.03 20.90 11.49
CA CYS A 37 -25.74 19.78 12.12
C CYS A 37 -26.41 18.88 11.08
N ASP A 38 -27.04 19.42 10.05
CA ASP A 38 -27.67 18.67 8.97
C ASP A 38 -26.63 17.89 8.15
N ILE A 39 -25.47 18.50 7.84
CA ILE A 39 -24.36 17.79 7.18
C ILE A 39 -23.85 16.64 8.06
N LEU A 40 -23.68 16.87 9.36
CA LEU A 40 -23.25 15.82 10.30
C LEU A 40 -24.29 14.71 10.42
N GLN A 41 -25.58 15.06 10.40
CA GLN A 41 -26.70 14.12 10.40
C GLN A 41 -26.67 13.27 9.12
N GLU A 42 -26.50 13.89 7.96
CA GLU A 42 -26.43 13.18 6.67
C GLU A 42 -25.21 12.25 6.59
N LEU A 43 -24.05 12.69 7.10
CA LEU A 43 -22.85 11.85 7.21
C LEU A 43 -23.04 10.69 8.21
N HIS A 44 -23.82 10.91 9.26
CA HIS A 44 -24.18 9.86 10.21
C HIS A 44 -25.14 8.84 9.60
N ASP A 45 -26.19 9.30 8.93
CA ASP A 45 -27.20 8.47 8.26
C ASP A 45 -26.59 7.61 7.14
N ARG A 46 -25.58 8.15 6.45
CA ARG A 46 -24.79 7.42 5.43
C ARG A 46 -23.73 6.48 6.05
N GLY A 47 -23.67 6.37 7.38
CA GLY A 47 -22.72 5.53 8.11
C GLY A 47 -21.27 6.01 8.05
N VAL A 48 -20.98 7.18 7.47
CA VAL A 48 -19.61 7.71 7.32
C VAL A 48 -19.01 8.01 8.70
N LEU A 49 -19.80 8.58 9.60
CA LEU A 49 -19.37 8.85 10.97
C LEU A 49 -19.09 7.56 11.76
N GLU A 50 -19.87 6.50 11.50
CA GLU A 50 -19.68 5.19 12.14
C GLU A 50 -18.44 4.47 11.61
N LEU A 51 -18.20 4.52 10.30
CA LEU A 51 -16.98 4.03 9.68
C LEU A 51 -15.76 4.77 10.22
N ALA A 52 -15.82 6.10 10.31
CA ALA A 52 -14.75 6.90 10.89
C ALA A 52 -14.52 6.54 12.36
N LYS A 53 -15.58 6.35 13.16
CA LYS A 53 -15.48 5.95 14.57
C LYS A 53 -14.95 4.53 14.75
N GLY A 54 -15.36 3.59 13.91
CA GLY A 54 -14.86 2.20 13.90
C GLY A 54 -13.40 2.11 13.44
N ALA A 55 -13.03 2.91 12.43
CA ALA A 55 -11.65 3.08 12.00
C ALA A 55 -10.81 3.68 13.12
N LEU A 56 -11.24 4.77 13.76
CA LEU A 56 -10.55 5.42 14.88
C LEU A 56 -10.36 4.47 16.07
N GLY A 57 -11.40 3.70 16.43
CA GLY A 57 -11.33 2.70 17.51
C GLY A 57 -10.38 1.54 17.22
N SER A 58 -10.13 1.25 15.94
CA SER A 58 -9.15 0.24 15.49
C SER A 58 -7.77 0.83 15.23
N ILE A 59 -7.70 2.13 14.95
CA ILE A 59 -6.50 2.88 14.58
C ILE A 59 -5.52 2.96 15.74
N GLU A 60 -5.94 3.10 17.01
CA GLU A 60 -4.96 3.15 18.12
C GLU A 60 -4.17 1.84 18.26
N LYS A 61 -4.83 0.68 18.17
CA LYS A 61 -4.16 -0.63 18.22
C LYS A 61 -3.29 -0.88 16.98
N VAL A 62 -3.78 -0.49 15.80
CA VAL A 62 -3.03 -0.64 14.55
C VAL A 62 -1.87 0.34 14.50
N LEU A 63 -2.02 1.60 14.89
CA LEU A 63 -0.96 2.61 14.91
C LEU A 63 0.13 2.26 15.91
N GLN A 64 -0.21 1.74 17.10
CA GLN A 64 0.81 1.34 18.06
C GLN A 64 1.69 0.21 17.50
N ILE A 65 1.06 -0.82 16.90
CA ILE A 65 1.79 -1.91 16.24
C ILE A 65 2.54 -1.40 15.00
N LEU A 66 1.92 -0.53 14.20
CA LEU A 66 2.47 -0.06 12.94
C LEU A 66 3.64 0.90 13.14
N VAL A 67 3.59 1.80 14.12
CA VAL A 67 4.68 2.75 14.42
C VAL A 67 5.87 2.02 15.03
N ASP A 68 5.62 1.06 15.93
CA ASP A 68 6.69 0.26 16.54
C ASP A 68 7.31 -0.73 15.55
N THR A 69 6.50 -1.29 14.63
CA THR A 69 6.94 -2.31 13.66
C THR A 69 7.48 -1.69 12.36
N ALA A 70 6.98 -0.54 11.90
CA ALA A 70 7.44 0.08 10.66
C ALA A 70 8.87 0.62 10.76
N ASN A 71 9.30 1.00 11.96
CA ASN A 71 10.67 1.46 12.21
C ASN A 71 11.65 0.29 12.45
N THR A 72 11.18 -0.96 12.41
CA THR A 72 12.08 -2.11 12.51
C THR A 72 12.96 -2.20 11.27
N PRO A 73 14.25 -2.55 11.43
CA PRO A 73 15.15 -2.80 10.31
C PRO A 73 14.57 -3.81 9.30
N GLU A 74 13.78 -4.78 9.76
CA GLU A 74 13.12 -5.82 8.96
C GLU A 74 12.11 -5.21 7.99
N VAL A 75 11.21 -4.34 8.47
CA VAL A 75 10.20 -3.71 7.63
C VAL A 75 10.82 -2.71 6.67
N ILE A 76 11.79 -1.91 7.11
CA ILE A 76 12.52 -0.97 6.24
C ILE A 76 13.22 -1.74 5.11
N ARG A 77 13.87 -2.87 5.41
CA ARG A 77 14.46 -3.76 4.39
C ARG A 77 13.39 -4.32 3.46
N GLY A 78 12.25 -4.76 3.98
CA GLY A 78 11.13 -5.25 3.19
C GLY A 78 10.60 -4.21 2.21
N ILE A 79 10.36 -2.99 2.67
CA ILE A 79 9.93 -1.85 1.85
C ILE A 79 10.98 -1.53 0.78
N ARG A 80 12.27 -1.48 1.15
CA ARG A 80 13.35 -1.23 0.19
C ARG A 80 13.40 -2.30 -0.90
N ASN A 81 13.26 -3.57 -0.52
CA ASN A 81 13.21 -4.68 -1.48
C ASN A 81 11.98 -4.58 -2.39
N ALA A 82 10.81 -4.23 -1.84
CA ALA A 82 9.61 -4.01 -2.63
C ALA A 82 9.78 -2.87 -3.65
N MET A 83 10.40 -1.74 -3.25
CA MET A 83 10.71 -0.65 -4.19
C MET A 83 11.68 -1.11 -5.28
N ILE A 84 12.70 -1.90 -4.96
CA ILE A 84 13.64 -2.45 -5.95
C ILE A 84 12.90 -3.37 -6.93
N LEU A 85 12.03 -4.25 -6.45
CA LEU A 85 11.21 -5.12 -7.30
C LEU A 85 10.28 -4.32 -8.21
N SER A 86 9.70 -3.24 -7.71
CA SER A 86 8.90 -2.31 -8.52
C SER A 86 9.74 -1.67 -9.63
N LYS A 87 10.96 -1.23 -9.32
CA LYS A 87 11.88 -0.67 -10.33
C LYS A 87 12.32 -1.72 -11.36
N ILE A 88 12.53 -2.96 -10.93
CA ILE A 88 12.83 -4.06 -11.85
C ILE A 88 11.65 -4.24 -12.81
N THR A 89 10.42 -4.29 -12.28
CA THR A 89 9.20 -4.44 -13.09
C THR A 89 9.06 -3.30 -14.10
N ASP A 90 9.30 -2.06 -13.68
CA ASP A 90 9.26 -0.86 -14.52
C ASP A 90 10.39 -0.84 -15.58
N SER A 91 11.55 -1.38 -15.24
CA SER A 91 12.72 -1.42 -16.13
C SER A 91 12.63 -2.46 -17.26
N ILE A 92 11.65 -3.38 -17.20
CA ILE A 92 11.46 -4.39 -18.24
C ILE A 92 10.78 -3.73 -19.45
N ASP A 93 11.48 -3.69 -20.58
CA ASP A 93 10.92 -3.22 -21.85
C ASP A 93 9.72 -4.11 -22.27
N PRO A 94 8.52 -3.55 -22.52
CA PRO A 94 7.34 -4.28 -22.98
C PRO A 94 7.61 -5.15 -24.22
N ARG A 95 8.51 -4.74 -25.11
CA ARG A 95 8.89 -5.50 -26.31
C ARG A 95 9.55 -6.84 -25.97
N LEU A 96 10.28 -6.89 -24.85
CA LEU A 96 10.87 -8.14 -24.36
C LEU A 96 9.80 -9.09 -23.82
N LEU A 97 8.78 -8.54 -23.16
CA LEU A 97 7.64 -9.33 -22.68
C LEU A 97 6.83 -9.91 -23.83
N GLU A 98 6.51 -9.11 -24.86
CA GLU A 98 5.86 -9.60 -26.08
C GLU A 98 6.69 -10.66 -26.80
N GLY A 99 8.02 -10.47 -26.85
CA GLY A 99 8.94 -11.46 -27.39
C GLY A 99 8.92 -12.77 -26.61
N LEU A 100 8.87 -12.70 -25.28
CA LEU A 100 8.81 -13.87 -24.40
C LEU A 100 7.47 -14.60 -24.51
N GLU A 101 6.36 -13.85 -24.56
CA GLU A 101 5.00 -14.37 -24.75
C GLU A 101 4.92 -15.25 -26.00
N ARG A 102 5.60 -14.87 -27.10
CA ARG A 102 5.66 -15.66 -28.34
C ARG A 102 6.70 -16.78 -28.27
N ALA A 103 7.87 -16.51 -27.70
CA ALA A 103 9.00 -17.45 -27.69
C ALA A 103 8.75 -18.67 -26.79
N VAL A 104 8.07 -18.51 -25.66
CA VAL A 104 7.76 -19.61 -24.72
C VAL A 104 6.91 -20.72 -25.38
N PRO A 105 5.73 -20.45 -25.94
CA PRO A 105 4.92 -21.49 -26.58
C PRO A 105 5.64 -22.10 -27.80
N GLU A 106 6.35 -21.29 -28.59
CA GLU A 106 7.15 -21.81 -29.72
C GLU A 106 8.26 -22.76 -29.26
N GLY A 107 8.96 -22.41 -28.17
CA GLY A 107 10.00 -23.25 -27.56
C GLY A 107 9.43 -24.57 -27.04
N LEU A 108 8.31 -24.52 -26.33
CA LEU A 108 7.61 -25.71 -25.82
C LEU A 108 7.08 -26.58 -26.96
N ALA A 109 6.51 -25.99 -28.00
CA ALA A 109 6.06 -26.72 -29.19
C ALA A 109 7.23 -27.42 -29.90
N LYS A 110 8.40 -26.78 -29.94
CA LYS A 110 9.62 -27.36 -30.54
C LYS A 110 10.22 -28.48 -29.69
N ALA A 111 10.10 -28.39 -28.37
CA ALA A 111 10.52 -29.44 -27.43
C ALA A 111 9.62 -30.68 -27.45
N ARG A 112 8.34 -30.51 -27.78
CA ARG A 112 7.36 -31.61 -27.91
C ARG A 112 7.45 -32.39 -29.23
N LYS A 113 8.34 -32.01 -30.16
CA LYS A 113 8.47 -32.73 -31.44
C LYS A 113 9.01 -34.15 -31.20
N PRO A 114 8.44 -35.18 -31.86
CA PRO A 114 8.76 -36.59 -31.59
C PRO A 114 10.19 -36.99 -31.98
N THR A 115 10.81 -36.28 -32.91
CA THR A 115 12.21 -36.51 -33.30
C THR A 115 13.13 -35.53 -32.56
N PRO A 116 13.97 -36.01 -31.62
CA PRO A 116 14.93 -35.16 -30.94
C PRO A 116 15.96 -34.63 -31.94
N PRO A 117 16.34 -33.35 -31.86
CA PRO A 117 17.37 -32.80 -32.71
C PRO A 117 18.72 -33.47 -32.43
N GLY A 118 19.47 -33.82 -33.49
CA GLY A 118 20.80 -34.40 -33.35
C GLY A 118 21.78 -33.45 -32.66
N LEU A 119 22.79 -33.99 -31.96
CA LEU A 119 23.81 -33.23 -31.21
C LEU A 119 24.45 -32.09 -32.04
N PHE A 120 24.78 -32.35 -33.31
CA PHE A 120 25.35 -31.33 -34.19
C PHE A 120 24.38 -30.17 -34.46
N SER A 121 23.08 -30.47 -34.59
CA SER A 121 22.04 -29.45 -34.79
C SER A 121 21.84 -28.59 -33.55
N VAL A 122 21.91 -29.20 -32.36
CA VAL A 122 21.88 -28.48 -31.08
C VAL A 122 23.09 -27.56 -30.96
N LEU A 123 24.29 -28.08 -31.21
CA LEU A 123 25.52 -27.29 -31.16
C LEU A 123 25.50 -26.12 -32.16
N ARG A 124 25.09 -26.38 -33.41
CA ARG A 124 24.93 -25.32 -34.42
C ARG A 124 23.92 -24.27 -33.99
N LYS A 125 22.84 -24.67 -33.31
CA LYS A 125 21.82 -23.74 -32.82
C LYS A 125 22.32 -22.92 -31.63
N LEU A 126 23.04 -23.52 -30.69
CA LEU A 126 23.72 -22.78 -29.61
C LEU A 126 24.71 -21.75 -30.14
N LEU A 127 25.37 -22.08 -31.25
CA LEU A 127 26.30 -21.19 -31.95
C LEU A 127 25.62 -20.27 -32.97
N SER A 128 24.29 -20.24 -33.05
CA SER A 128 23.57 -19.34 -33.95
C SER A 128 23.71 -17.87 -33.54
N GLN A 129 23.53 -16.95 -34.50
CA GLN A 129 23.64 -15.52 -34.26
C GLN A 129 22.72 -15.04 -33.13
N ASP A 130 21.48 -15.51 -33.09
CA ASP A 130 20.51 -15.09 -32.08
C ASP A 130 20.83 -15.66 -30.70
N THR A 131 21.27 -16.92 -30.62
CA THR A 131 21.69 -17.50 -29.34
C THR A 131 22.95 -16.82 -28.80
N ARG A 132 23.91 -16.48 -29.66
CA ARG A 132 25.10 -15.70 -29.25
C ARG A 132 24.74 -14.33 -28.69
N ARG A 133 23.75 -13.63 -29.27
CA ARG A 133 23.27 -12.34 -28.75
C ARG A 133 22.72 -12.46 -27.33
N VAL A 134 21.89 -13.48 -27.08
CA VAL A 134 21.35 -13.77 -25.75
C VAL A 134 22.47 -14.15 -24.78
N LEU A 135 23.41 -15.00 -25.19
CA LEU A 135 24.55 -15.40 -24.36
C LEU A 135 25.41 -14.21 -23.94
N ILE A 136 25.69 -13.27 -24.84
CA ILE A 136 26.42 -12.04 -24.52
C ILE A 136 25.61 -11.19 -23.54
N ALA A 137 24.31 -10.98 -23.78
CA ALA A 137 23.46 -10.21 -22.88
C ALA A 137 23.43 -10.81 -21.46
N THR A 138 23.24 -12.14 -21.35
CA THR A 138 23.30 -12.84 -20.07
C THR A 138 24.68 -12.70 -19.42
N ALA A 139 25.76 -12.86 -20.17
CA ALA A 139 27.12 -12.68 -19.65
C ALA A 139 27.35 -11.25 -19.13
N SER A 140 26.87 -10.22 -19.83
CA SER A 140 26.96 -8.83 -19.39
C SER A 140 26.14 -8.55 -18.12
N ILE A 141 24.97 -9.16 -17.96
CA ILE A 141 24.18 -9.09 -16.72
C ILE A 141 24.97 -9.71 -15.57
N LEU A 142 25.52 -10.91 -15.77
CA LEU A 142 26.34 -11.60 -14.78
C LEU A 142 27.59 -10.78 -14.40
N GLU A 143 28.24 -10.15 -15.39
CA GLU A 143 29.40 -9.28 -15.17
C GLU A 143 29.01 -8.03 -14.34
N SER A 144 27.88 -7.40 -14.66
CA SER A 144 27.35 -6.26 -13.90
C SER A 144 27.03 -6.63 -12.46
N LEU A 145 26.37 -7.77 -12.24
CA LEU A 145 26.12 -8.31 -10.91
C LEU A 145 27.44 -8.60 -10.16
N GLY A 146 28.41 -9.23 -10.82
CA GLY A 146 29.72 -9.50 -10.25
C GLY A 146 30.47 -8.24 -9.82
N LYS A 147 30.42 -7.19 -10.64
CA LYS A 147 30.97 -5.86 -10.30
C LYS A 147 30.30 -5.26 -9.06
N SER A 148 28.98 -5.39 -8.93
CA SER A 148 28.25 -4.90 -7.75
C SER A 148 28.64 -5.61 -6.45
N LEU A 149 29.00 -6.90 -6.53
CA LEU A 149 29.48 -7.68 -5.38
C LEU A 149 30.93 -7.33 -5.01
N GLY A 150 31.78 -7.07 -6.01
CA GLY A 150 33.17 -6.66 -5.80
C GLY A 150 33.31 -5.24 -5.24
N SER A 151 32.41 -4.32 -5.62
CA SER A 151 32.45 -2.92 -5.18
C SER A 151 32.12 -2.73 -3.69
N ASN A 152 31.46 -3.70 -3.06
CA ASN A 152 31.11 -3.65 -1.63
C ASN A 152 32.26 -4.07 -0.69
N LYS A 153 33.44 -4.41 -1.25
CA LYS A 153 34.63 -4.82 -0.49
C LYS A 153 35.58 -3.67 -0.14
N SER A 154 35.28 -2.44 -0.55
CA SER A 154 36.13 -1.25 -0.32
C SER A 154 35.70 -0.35 0.84
N LEU A 155 34.70 -0.76 1.63
CA LEU A 155 34.14 0.00 2.76
C LEU A 155 34.05 -0.85 4.04
N ASN A 156 35.13 -1.53 4.40
CA ASN A 156 35.43 -1.97 5.75
C ASN A 156 36.89 -1.65 6.07
#